data_AF-A0A3C1HZ58-F1
#
_entry.id   AF-A0A3C1HZ58-F1
#
_cell.length_a   1.000
_cell.length_b   1.000
_cell.length_c   1.000
_cell.angle_alpha   90.00
_cell.angle_beta   90.00
_cell.angle_gamma   90.00
#
_symmetry.space_group_name_H-M   'P 1'
#
loop_
_entity.id
_entity.type
_entity.pdbx_description
1 polymer ?
#
loop_
_entity_poly.entity_id
_entity_poly.type
_entity_poly.pdbx_seq_one_letter_code
_entity_poly.pdbx_strand_id
1 'polypeptide(L)' 'MLIHELITIYEAERKESPKTLNDLLDYFQRKYIAEEIDIKSYREIFNLLLQEGATSAHELI' A
#
# COMPACT_ATOMS: atom_id res chain seq x y z
N MET A 1 11.75 0.56 -1.02
CA MET A 1 10.77 0.34 -2.09
C MET A 1 10.23 1.68 -2.55
N LEU A 2 9.73 1.76 -3.78
CA LEU A 2 9.06 2.93 -4.34
C LEU A 2 7.58 2.62 -4.61
N ILE A 3 6.73 3.65 -4.64
CA ILE A 3 5.27 3.51 -4.83
C ILE A 3 4.93 2.75 -6.11
N HIS A 4 5.71 2.96 -7.17
CA HIS A 4 5.50 2.30 -8.46
C HIS A 4 5.74 0.79 -8.39
N GLU A 5 6.64 0.33 -7.52
CA GLU A 5 6.87 -1.11 -7.32
C GLU A 5 5.64 -1.73 -6.65
N LEU A 6 5.06 -1.03 -5.67
CA LEU A 6 3.85 -1.46 -4.96
C LEU A 6 2.66 -1.54 -5.92
N ILE A 7 2.50 -0.55 -6.79
CA ILE A 7 1.48 -0.52 -7.85
C ILE A 7 1.71 -1.69 -8.82
N THR A 8 2.95 -1.90 -9.26
CA THR A 8 3.28 -2.99 -10.19
C THR A 8 2.97 -4.36 -9.59
N ILE A 9 3.27 -4.58 -8.30
CA ILE A 9 2.94 -5.83 -7.60
C ILE A 9 1.43 -6.02 -7.53
N TYR A 10 0.70 -4.97 -7.14
CA TYR A 10 -0.77 -5.00 -7.07
C TYR A 10 -1.39 -5.31 -8.44
N GLU A 11 -0.93 -4.65 -9.50
CA GLU A 11 -1.40 -4.85 -10.87
C GLU A 11 -1.07 -6.24 -11.41
N ALA A 12 0.12 -6.76 -11.11
CA ALA A 12 0.52 -8.10 -11.52
C ALA A 12 -0.34 -9.19 -10.86
N GLU A 13 -0.67 -9.04 -9.58
CA GLU A 13 -1.47 -10.03 -8.85
C GLU A 13 -2.97 -9.90 -9.10
N ARG A 14 -3.52 -8.68 -9.08
CA ARG A 14 -4.97 -8.45 -9.25
C ARG A 14 -5.42 -8.25 -10.69
N LYS A 15 -4.48 -8.05 -11.63
CA LYS A 15 -4.77 -7.66 -13.03
C LYS A 15 -5.60 -6.38 -13.14
N GLU A 16 -5.60 -5.57 -12.09
CA GLU A 16 -6.33 -4.31 -11.99
C GLU A 16 -5.44 -3.27 -11.34
N SER A 17 -5.53 -2.03 -11.82
CA SER A 17 -4.82 -0.89 -11.23
C SER A 17 -5.47 -0.46 -9.92
N PRO A 18 -4.69 -0.13 -8.89
CA PRO A 18 -5.24 0.42 -7.66
C PRO A 18 -5.93 1.75 -7.97
N LYS A 19 -7.19 1.89 -7.58
CA LYS A 19 -7.96 3.13 -7.82
C LYS A 19 -7.55 4.24 -6.85
N THR A 20 -7.11 3.85 -5.66
CA THR A 20 -6.66 4.75 -4.62
C THR A 20 -5.44 4.15 -3.89
N LEU A 21 -4.68 5.00 -3.19
CA LEU A 21 -3.61 4.53 -2.31
C LEU A 21 -4.16 3.67 -1.15
N ASN A 22 -5.44 3.85 -0.79
CA ASN A 22 -6.12 2.99 0.17
C ASN A 22 -6.29 1.56 -0.35
N ASP A 23 -6.51 1.35 -1.65
CA ASP A 23 -6.55 -0.01 -2.23
C ASP A 23 -5.20 -0.73 -2.06
N LEU A 24 -4.09 0.00 -2.22
CA LEU A 24 -2.76 -0.55 -1.95
C LEU A 24 -2.59 -0.86 -0.46
N LEU A 25 -2.98 0.07 0.41
CA LEU A 25 -2.91 -0.11 1.86
C LEU A 25 -3.64 -1.38 2.31
N ASP A 26 -4.89 -1.54 1.87
CA ASP A 26 -5.75 -2.68 2.21
C ASP A 26 -5.12 -4.00 1.70
N TYR A 27 -4.55 -3.98 0.50
CA TYR A 27 -3.87 -5.13 -0.08
C TYR A 27 -2.61 -5.54 0.68
N PHE A 28 -1.71 -4.61 0.97
CA PHE A 28 -0.49 -4.91 1.73
C PHE A 28 -0.79 -5.24 3.20
N GLN A 29 -1.87 -4.67 3.76
CA GLN A 29 -2.34 -5.04 5.09
C GLN A 29 -2.80 -6.49 5.15
N ARG A 30 -3.54 -6.96 4.14
CA ARG A 30 -3.94 -8.39 4.03
C ARG A 30 -2.72 -9.30 3.91
N LYS A 31 -1.71 -8.90 3.12
CA LYS A 31 -0.45 -9.65 3.02
C LYS A 31 0.29 -9.73 4.36
N TYR A 32 0.29 -8.65 5.14
CA TYR A 32 0.87 -8.65 6.49
C TYR A 32 0.11 -9.58 7.44
N ILE A 33 -1.23 -9.53 7.43
CA ILE A 33 -2.08 -10.41 8.24
C ILE A 33 -1.89 -11.89 7.85
N ALA A 34 -1.66 -12.15 6.57
CA ALA A 34 -1.35 -13.48 6.05
C ALA A 34 0.12 -13.90 6.29
N GLU A 35 0.91 -13.08 7.00
CA GLU A 35 2.34 -13.30 7.25
C GLU A 35 3.19 -13.43 5.97
N GLU A 36 2.67 -12.95 4.82
CA GLU A 36 3.40 -12.92 3.54
C GLU A 36 4.48 -11.83 3.52
N ILE A 37 4.31 -10.77 4.34
CA ILE A 37 5.28 -9.70 4.52
C ILE A 37 5.54 -9.44 6.00
N ASP A 38 6.78 -9.08 6.34
CA ASP A 38 7.17 -8.75 7.72
C ASP A 38 6.62 -7.37 8.14
N ILE A 39 6.48 -7.17 9.45
CA ILE A 39 6.04 -5.90 10.04
C ILE A 39 6.93 -4.72 9.63
N LYS A 40 8.23 -4.93 9.41
CA LYS A 40 9.15 -3.89 8.93
C LYS A 40 8.79 -3.45 7.52
N SER A 41 8.58 -4.41 6.62
CA SER A 41 8.18 -4.17 5.24
C SER A 41 6.82 -3.48 5.18
N TYR A 42 5.86 -3.94 6.00
CA TYR A 42 4.55 -3.30 6.12
C TYR A 42 4.66 -1.84 6.60
N ARG A 43 5.50 -1.56 7.62
CA ARG A 43 5.72 -0.19 8.10
C ARG A 43 6.34 0.73 7.05
N GLU A 44 7.30 0.23 6.28
CA GLU A 44 7.89 0.99 5.18
C GLU A 44 6.85 1.31 4.11
N ILE A 45 6.03 0.33 3.72
CA ILE A 45 4.93 0.50 2.76
C ILE A 45 3.91 1.52 3.26
N PHE A 46 3.50 1.40 4.52
CA PHE A 46 2.53 2.30 5.16
C PHE A 46 3.04 3.75 5.18
N ASN A 47 4.27 3.97 5.63
CA ASN A 47 4.87 5.31 5.64
C ASN A 47 5.04 5.86 4.23
N LEU A 48 5.38 5.02 3.26
CA LEU A 48 5.56 5.43 1.88
C LEU A 48 4.24 5.84 1.23
N LEU A 49 3.18 5.05 1.44
CA LEU A 49 1.82 5.40 1.02
C LEU A 49 1.41 6.73 1.64
N LEU A 50 1.64 6.92 2.94
CA LEU A 50 1.33 8.16 3.66
C LEU A 50 2.11 9.36 3.09
N GLN A 51 3.40 9.21 2.79
CA GLN A 51 4.25 10.28 2.24
C GLN A 51 3.88 10.66 0.80
N GLU A 52 3.45 9.71 -0.02
CA GLU A 52 3.03 9.94 -1.41
C GLU A 52 1.64 10.61 -1.50
N GLY A 53 1.08 11.01 -0.36
CA GLY A 53 -0.22 11.67 -0.30
C GLY A 53 -1.38 10.68 -0.28
N ALA A 54 -1.20 9.48 0.28
CA ALA A 54 -2.33 8.68 0.74
C ALA A 54 -3.04 9.52 1.78
N THR A 55 -4.05 10.24 1.31
CA THR A 55 -4.99 10.92 2.15
C THR A 55 -5.81 9.80 2.78
N SER A 56 -5.28 9.22 3.86
CA SER A 56 -6.16 8.87 4.97
C SER A 56 -7.03 10.10 5.15
N ALA A 57 -8.35 9.95 5.14
CA ALA A 57 -9.34 11.02 5.05
C ALA A 57 -9.34 11.95 6.30
N HIS A 58 -8.16 12.36 6.76
CA HIS A 58 -7.84 12.99 8.03
C HIS A 58 -6.87 14.17 7.90
N GLU A 59 -6.27 14.44 6.74
CA GLU A 59 -5.58 15.72 6.50
C GLU A 59 -6.38 16.63 5.55
N LEU A 60 -7.55 17.01 6.04
CA LEU A 60 -8.03 18.38 5.88
C LEU A 60 -8.22 18.88 7.32
N ILE A 61 -7.26 19.62 7.86
CA ILE A 61 -7.36 20.88 8.63
C ILE A 61 -5.94 21.24 9.12
#